data_AF-A0A8S3KAZ2-F1
#
_entry.id   AF-A0A8S3KAZ2-F1
#
_cell.length_a   1.000
_cell.length_b   1.000
_cell.length_c   1.000
_cell.angle_alpha   90.00
_cell.angle_beta   90.00
_cell.angle_gamma   90.00
#
_symmetry.space_group_name_H-M   'P 1'
#
loop_
_entity.id
_entity.type
_entity.pdbx_description
1 polymer ?
#
loop_
_entity_poly.entity_id
_entity_poly.type
_entity_poly.pdbx_seq_one_letter_code
_entity_poly.pdbx_strand_id
1 'polypeptide(L)' 'CLPLRTSYFSECQPMAHDLDEFHCHNGKYVRLRLINAASSTPLRFWIDQHPLLRVARDSLPIEPYEKSYIAIPAG' A
#
# COMPACT_ATOMS: atom_id res chain seq x y z
N CYS A 1 11.48 -31.51 19.27
CA CYS A 1 11.43 -30.76 18.00
C CYS A 1 10.01 -30.82 17.46
N LEU A 2 9.29 -29.70 17.41
CA LEU A 2 7.99 -29.65 16.74
C LEU A 2 8.25 -29.55 15.22
N PRO A 3 7.49 -30.27 14.38
CA PRO A 3 7.67 -30.18 12.93
C PRO A 3 7.38 -28.75 12.47
N LEU A 4 8.23 -28.23 11.57
CA LEU A 4 8.00 -26.97 10.89
C LEU A 4 6.64 -27.06 10.19
N ARG A 5 5.72 -26.18 10.61
CA ARG A 5 4.37 -26.09 10.05
C ARG A 5 4.49 -25.78 8.56
N THR A 6 3.82 -26.55 7.72
CA THR A 6 3.72 -26.25 6.28
C THR A 6 3.14 -24.85 6.10
N SER A 7 3.80 -24.05 5.25
CA SER A 7 3.36 -22.68 4.97
C SER A 7 1.93 -22.68 4.43
N TYR A 8 1.08 -21.81 4.97
CA TYR A 8 -0.30 -21.64 4.49
C TYR A 8 -0.35 -21.02 3.09
N PHE A 9 0.66 -20.20 2.79
CA PHE A 9 0.94 -19.70 1.46
C PHE A 9 1.80 -20.76 0.77
N SER A 10 1.31 -21.34 -0.31
CA SER A 10 1.96 -22.36 -1.15
C SER A 10 3.46 -22.11 -1.38
N GLU A 11 4.16 -23.09 -1.97
CA GLU A 11 5.55 -22.88 -2.41
C GLU A 11 5.71 -21.56 -3.17
N CYS A 12 6.79 -20.84 -2.90
CA CYS A 12 7.11 -19.59 -3.59
C CYS A 12 7.19 -19.87 -5.09
N GLN A 13 6.18 -19.44 -5.83
CA GLN A 13 6.21 -19.53 -7.27
C GLN A 13 7.23 -18.50 -7.77
N PRO A 14 8.19 -18.91 -8.62
CA PRO A 14 9.23 -18.01 -9.11
C PRO A 14 8.69 -16.92 -10.05
N MET A 15 7.44 -17.05 -10.50
CA MET A 15 6.76 -16.05 -11.32
C MET A 15 6.11 -15.00 -10.41
N ALA A 16 6.74 -13.83 -10.33
CA ALA A 16 6.11 -12.66 -9.75
C ALA A 16 4.90 -12.22 -10.58
N HIS A 17 3.90 -11.64 -9.93
CA HIS A 17 2.84 -10.90 -10.63
C HIS A 17 3.46 -9.74 -11.41
N ASP A 18 2.88 -9.42 -12.57
CA ASP A 18 3.30 -8.27 -13.37
C ASP A 18 3.17 -6.96 -12.58
N LEU A 19 3.88 -5.91 -12.99
CA LEU A 19 3.77 -4.62 -12.30
C LEU A 19 2.39 -3.99 -12.56
N ASP A 20 1.76 -3.52 -11.48
CA ASP A 20 0.54 -2.71 -11.60
C ASP A 20 0.89 -1.30 -12.09
N GLU A 21 0.23 -0.85 -13.15
CA GLU A 21 0.42 0.48 -13.73
C GLU A 21 -0.79 1.40 -13.49
N PHE A 22 -0.51 2.66 -13.18
CA PHE A 22 -1.52 3.70 -13.00
C PHE A 22 -1.26 4.86 -13.94
N HIS A 23 -2.22 5.17 -14.82
CA HIS A 23 -2.10 6.29 -15.76
C HIS A 23 -2.57 7.60 -15.11
N CYS A 24 -1.62 8.48 -14.83
CA CYS A 24 -1.87 9.85 -14.35
C CYS A 24 -1.84 10.83 -15.53
N HIS A 25 -2.89 11.64 -15.66
CA HIS A 25 -2.92 12.71 -16.66
C HIS A 25 -2.26 13.97 -16.09
N ASN A 26 -1.41 14.61 -16.89
CA ASN A 26 -0.74 15.85 -16.48
C ASN A 26 -1.77 16.92 -16.06
N GLY A 27 -1.49 17.61 -14.95
CA GLY A 27 -2.35 18.65 -14.38
C GLY A 27 -3.60 18.15 -13.66
N LYS A 28 -3.83 16.84 -13.58
CA LYS A 28 -4.97 16.27 -12.84
C LYS A 28 -4.52 15.64 -11.51
N TYR A 29 -5.36 15.81 -10.49
CA TYR A 29 -5.21 15.10 -9.23
C TYR A 29 -5.84 13.71 -9.32
N VAL A 30 -5.16 12.71 -8.78
CA VAL A 30 -5.67 11.34 -8.64
C VAL A 30 -5.91 11.05 -7.16
N ARG A 31 -7.13 10.63 -6.82
CA ARG A 31 -7.46 10.24 -5.46
C ARG A 31 -7.26 8.73 -5.26
N LEU A 32 -6.16 8.37 -4.62
CA LEU A 32 -5.86 6.99 -4.24
C LEU A 32 -6.57 6.59 -2.94
N ARG A 33 -7.08 5.36 -2.89
CA ARG A 33 -7.59 4.73 -1.66
C ARG A 33 -6.67 3.59 -1.30
N LEU A 34 -5.77 3.83 -0.35
CA LEU A 34 -4.78 2.85 0.08
C LEU A 34 -5.37 1.99 1.19
N ILE A 35 -5.36 0.68 1.00
CA ILE A 35 -5.88 -0.31 1.95
C ILE A 35 -4.76 -1.33 2.20
N ASN A 36 -4.42 -1.59 3.45
CA ASN A 36 -3.47 -2.63 3.80
C ASN A 36 -4.22 -3.92 4.19
N ALA A 37 -4.40 -4.82 3.22
CA ALA A 37 -5.05 -6.11 3.43
C ALA A 37 -4.12 -7.19 4.03
N ALA A 38 -2.90 -6.84 4.45
CA ALA A 38 -1.99 -7.79 5.06
C ALA A 38 -2.43 -8.18 6.48
N SER A 39 -2.20 -9.44 6.87
CA SER A 39 -2.62 -9.94 8.20
C SER A 39 -1.87 -9.30 9.37
N SER A 40 -0.60 -8.94 9.19
CA SER A 40 0.26 -8.48 10.31
C SER A 40 1.40 -7.55 9.89
N THR A 41 1.50 -7.22 8.60
CA THR A 41 2.64 -6.47 8.06
C THR A 41 2.23 -5.02 7.78
N PRO A 42 2.82 -4.02 8.47
CA PRO A 42 2.61 -2.63 8.11
C PRO A 42 3.27 -2.32 6.76
N LEU A 43 2.61 -1.52 5.94
CA LEU A 43 3.12 -1.09 4.65
C LEU A 43 3.62 0.36 4.72
N ARG A 44 4.70 0.64 3.99
CA ARG A 44 5.16 1.99 3.71
C ARG A 44 4.98 2.25 2.22
N PHE A 45 4.14 3.21 1.88
CA PHE A 45 3.81 3.55 0.50
C PHE A 45 4.34 4.95 0.15
N TRP A 46 4.95 5.08 -1.03
CA TRP A 46 5.37 6.36 -1.62
C TRP A 46 5.33 6.24 -3.15
N ILE A 47 5.35 7.39 -3.83
CA ILE A 47 5.50 7.48 -5.28
C ILE A 47 6.71 8.38 -5.53
N ASP A 48 7.68 7.88 -6.29
CA ASP A 48 8.92 8.61 -6.54
C ASP A 48 8.62 9.97 -7.18
N GLN A 49 9.24 11.02 -6.63
CA GLN A 49 9.08 12.41 -7.07
C GLN A 49 7.64 12.97 -6.99
N HIS A 50 6.73 12.33 -6.25
CA HIS A 50 5.35 12.81 -6.09
C HIS A 50 4.99 12.93 -4.60
N PRO A 51 4.76 14.14 -4.07
CA PRO A 51 4.21 14.30 -2.73
C PRO A 51 2.76 13.77 -2.69
N LEU A 52 2.39 13.17 -1.56
CA LEU A 52 1.06 12.65 -1.31
C LEU A 52 0.29 13.61 -0.41
N LEU A 53 -0.88 14.06 -0.87
CA LEU A 53 -1.80 14.85 -0.07
C LEU A 53 -2.75 13.93 0.70
N ARG A 54 -2.59 13.84 2.02
CA ARG A 54 -3.43 12.98 2.86
C ARG A 54 -4.71 13.69 3.25
N VAL A 55 -5.84 13.23 2.72
CA VAL A 55 -7.17 13.86 2.92
C VAL A 55 -8.11 13.07 3.84
N ALA A 56 -7.80 11.80 4.13
CA ALA A 56 -8.59 10.94 4.99
C ALA A 56 -7.73 9.87 5.68
N ARG A 57 -8.25 9.32 6.77
CA ARG A 57 -7.73 8.14 7.47
C ARG A 57 -8.91 7.30 7.95
N ASP A 58 -8.91 5.99 7.66
CA ASP A 58 -9.94 5.05 8.11
C ASP A 58 -11.37 5.55 7.79
N SER A 59 -11.54 6.05 6.57
CA SER A 59 -12.77 6.69 6.05
C SER A 59 -13.18 8.01 6.72
N LEU A 60 -12.45 8.51 7.70
CA LEU A 60 -12.66 9.81 8.32
C LEU A 60 -11.88 10.89 7.57
N PRO A 61 -12.54 11.96 7.07
CA PRO A 61 -11.84 13.13 6.53
C PRO A 61 -10.96 13.78 7.59
N ILE A 62 -9.84 14.35 7.15
CA ILE A 62 -8.92 15.10 7.99
C ILE A 62 -8.50 16.38 7.28
N GLU A 63 -7.92 17.33 8.01
CA GLU A 63 -7.27 18.49 7.39
C GLU A 63 -6.15 18.02 6.45
N PRO A 64 -6.18 18.43 5.16
CA PRO A 64 -5.20 18.00 4.18
C PRO A 64 -3.79 18.45 4.53
N TYR A 65 -2.84 17.55 4.39
CA TYR A 65 -1.42 17.90 4.49
C TYR A 65 -0.56 16.96 3.64
N GLU A 66 0.61 17.45 3.23
CA GLU A 66 1.54 16.73 2.36
C GLU A 66 2.49 15.81 3.14
N LYS A 67 2.78 14.66 2.55
CA LYS A 67 3.85 13.76 2.98
C LYS A 67 4.54 13.11 1.79
N SER A 68 5.83 12.81 1.96
CA SER A 68 6.59 12.01 0.99
C SER A 68 6.25 10.51 1.04
N TYR A 69 5.72 10.03 2.16
CA TYR A 69 5.29 8.64 2.32
C TYR A 69 4.13 8.51 3.31
N ILE A 70 3.41 7.40 3.21
CA ILE A 70 2.33 7.02 4.12
C ILE A 70 2.67 5.66 4.75
N ALA A 71 2.60 5.58 6.07
CA ALA A 71 2.65 4.32 6.80
C ALA A 71 1.22 3.84 7.06
N ILE A 72 0.93 2.60 6.65
CA ILE A 72 -0.39 1.98 6.76
C ILE A 72 -0.24 0.73 7.63
N PRO A 73 -0.72 0.75 8.89
CA PRO A 73 -0.71 -0.45 9.72
C PRO A 73 -1.57 -1.55 9.10
N ALA A 74 -1.39 -2.80 9.53
CA ALA A 74 -2.32 -3.87 9.17
C ALA A 74 -3.69 -3.58 9.80
N GLY A 75 -4.76 -3.61 9.00
CA GLY A 75 -6.11 -3.27 9.45
C GLY A 75 -7.08 -2.93 8.32
#